data_AF-A0AAV7GKT7-F1
#
_entry.id   AF-A0AAV7GKT7-F1
#
_cell.length_a   1.000
_cell.length_b   1.000
_cell.length_c   1.000
_cell.angle_alpha   90.00
_cell.angle_beta   90.00
_cell.angle_gamma   90.00
#
_symmetry.space_group_name_H-M   'P 1'
#
loop_
_entity.id
_entity.type
_entity.pdbx_description
1 polymer ?
#
loop_
_entity_poly.entity_id
_entity_poly.type
_entity_poly.pdbx_seq_one_letter_code
_entity_poly.pdbx_strand_id
1 'polypeptide(L)' 'MACRFLLLLELTILALLVLPCEPTTYMVGDLAGWDTSADLSSWPATKHFYVGDALCKLLISFIFIHWIA' A
#
# COMPACT_ATOMS: atom_id res chain seq x y z
N MET A 1 14.11 29.79 -25.78
CA MET A 1 12.75 29.22 -25.72
C MET A 1 12.79 27.69 -25.78
N ALA A 2 13.40 27.08 -26.81
CA ALA A 2 13.49 25.62 -26.97
C ALA A 2 14.23 24.87 -25.84
N CYS A 3 15.36 25.39 -25.35
CA CYS A 3 16.14 24.76 -24.27
C CYS A 3 15.35 24.58 -22.96
N ARG A 4 14.49 25.56 -22.61
CA ARG A 4 13.61 25.46 -21.44
C ARG A 4 12.54 24.38 -21.61
N PHE A 5 12.05 24.20 -22.84
CA PHE A 5 11.06 23.17 -23.17
C PHE A 5 11.67 21.76 -23.07
N LEU A 6 12.92 21.59 -23.49
CA LEU A 6 13.66 20.32 -23.39
C LEU A 6 13.92 19.95 -21.92
N LEU A 7 14.34 20.91 -21.09
CA LEU A 7 14.56 20.67 -19.66
C LEU A 7 13.26 20.29 -18.92
N LEU A 8 12.13 20.92 -19.27
CA LEU A 8 10.83 20.56 -18.68
C LEU A 8 10.39 19.16 -19.10
N LEU A 9 10.62 18.78 -20.36
CA LEU A 9 10.30 17.44 -20.86
C LEU A 9 11.11 16.36 -20.11
N GLU A 10 12.41 16.59 -19.94
CA GLU A 10 13.31 15.66 -19.24
C GLU A 10 12.93 15.48 -17.77
N LEU A 11 12.57 16.57 -17.09
CA LEU A 11 12.08 16.53 -15.70
C LEU A 11 10.76 15.77 -15.58
N THR A 12 9.84 15.93 -16.54
CA THR A 12 8.56 15.18 -16.53
C THR A 12 8.75 13.69 -16.78
N ILE A 13 9.68 13.30 -17.65
CA ILE A 13 10.01 11.88 -17.90
C ILE A 13 10.65 11.25 -16.65
N LEU A 14 11.54 11.97 -15.98
CA LEU A 14 12.17 11.50 -14.75
C LEU A 14 11.15 11.35 -13.62
N ALA A 15 10.21 12.29 -13.48
CA ALA A 15 9.13 12.22 -12.51
C ALA A 15 8.17 11.03 -12.78
N LEU A 16 7.91 10.70 -14.05
CA LEU A 16 7.07 9.56 -14.43
C LEU A 16 7.77 8.21 -14.23
N LEU A 17 9.11 8.17 -14.31
CA LEU A 17 9.90 6.98 -14.05
C LEU A 17 9.94 6.62 -12.56
N VAL A 18 9.83 7.61 -11.68
CA VAL A 18 9.61 7.40 -10.24
C VAL A 18 8.13 7.08 -10.03
N LEU A 19 7.76 5.82 -10.27
CA LEU A 19 6.44 5.33 -9.90
C LEU A 19 6.27 5.51 -8.38
N PRO A 20 5.16 6.12 -7.90
CA PRO A 20 4.89 6.15 -6.48
C PRO A 20 4.78 4.69 -5.99
N CYS A 21 5.68 4.31 -5.09
CA CYS A 21 5.57 3.06 -4.35
C CYS A 21 4.49 3.29 -3.29
N GLU A 22 3.24 2.97 -3.64
CA GLU A 22 2.15 3.02 -2.67
C GLU A 22 2.27 1.82 -1.72
N PRO A 23 2.27 2.06 -0.40
CA PRO A 23 2.33 0.98 0.57
C PRO A 23 1.08 0.10 0.48
N THR A 24 1.27 -1.22 0.48
CA THR A 24 0.16 -2.17 0.43
C THR A 24 -0.35 -2.45 1.84
N THR A 25 -1.67 -2.45 2.01
CA THR A 25 -2.29 -2.85 3.28
C THR A 25 -2.81 -4.29 3.18
N TYR A 26 -2.27 -5.18 4.00
CA TYR A 26 -2.67 -6.58 4.07
C TYR A 26 -3.59 -6.85 5.25
N MET A 27 -4.74 -7.46 4.96
CA MET A 27 -5.70 -7.87 5.96
C MET A 27 -5.29 -9.22 6.56
N VAL A 28 -4.89 -9.21 7.84
CA VAL A 28 -4.43 -10.41 8.53
C VAL A 28 -5.55 -11.45 8.56
N GLY A 29 -5.27 -12.66 8.05
CA GLY A 29 -6.24 -13.75 7.95
C GLY A 29 -7.30 -13.57 6.86
N ASP A 30 -7.10 -12.60 5.95
CA ASP A 30 -8.05 -12.25 4.88
C ASP A 30 -9.48 -12.11 5.43
N LEU A 31 -10.47 -12.80 4.86
CA LEU A 31 -11.87 -12.74 5.32
C LEU A 31 -12.11 -13.37 6.69
N ALA A 32 -11.23 -14.27 7.15
CA ALA A 32 -11.32 -14.87 8.48
C ALA A 32 -10.88 -13.88 9.58
N GLY A 33 -10.11 -12.85 9.19
CA GLY A 33 -9.64 -11.81 10.10
C GLY A 33 -8.58 -12.30 11.10
N TRP A 34 -8.36 -11.50 12.14
CA TRP A 34 -7.34 -11.77 13.16
C TRP A 34 -7.99 -12.40 14.40
N ASP A 35 -8.39 -13.66 14.26
CA ASP A 35 -8.93 -14.52 15.31
C ASP A 35 -8.23 -15.89 15.34
N THR A 36 -8.35 -16.60 16.46
CA THR A 36 -7.82 -17.95 16.70
C THR A 36 -8.41 -19.04 15.79
N SER A 37 -9.54 -18.75 15.15
CA SER A 37 -10.17 -19.61 14.14
C SER A 37 -9.55 -19.47 12.74
N ALA A 38 -8.78 -18.41 12.48
CA ALA A 38 -8.12 -18.18 11.21
C ALA A 38 -6.79 -18.93 11.12
N ASP A 39 -6.46 -19.46 9.93
CA ASP A 39 -5.15 -20.05 9.67
C ASP A 39 -4.09 -18.96 9.45
N LEU A 40 -3.68 -18.33 10.54
CA LEU A 40 -2.62 -17.31 10.56
C LEU A 40 -1.23 -17.91 10.30
N SER A 41 -1.10 -19.23 10.36
CA SER A 41 0.19 -19.91 10.17
C SER A 41 0.57 -20.03 8.69
N SER A 42 -0.40 -20.33 7.82
CA SER A 42 -0.19 -20.41 6.37
C SER A 42 -0.42 -19.08 5.66
N TRP A 43 -1.19 -18.16 6.25
CA TRP A 43 -1.49 -16.84 5.66
C TRP A 43 -0.26 -16.07 5.14
N PRO A 44 0.83 -15.87 5.93
CA PRO A 44 1.97 -15.07 5.46
C PRO A 44 2.74 -15.76 4.32
N ALA A 45 2.66 -17.09 4.20
CA ALA A 45 3.36 -17.84 3.14
C ALA A 45 2.83 -17.51 1.73
N THR A 46 1.63 -16.94 1.64
CA THR A 46 1.01 -16.54 0.36
C THR A 46 1.23 -15.08 -0.01
N LYS A 47 2.01 -14.33 0.78
CA LYS A 47 2.15 -12.87 0.67
C LYS A 47 3.63 -12.45 0.61
N HIS A 48 3.89 -11.32 -0.04
CA HIS A 48 5.19 -10.68 -0.07
C HIS A 48 5.08 -9.34 0.67
N PHE A 49 5.86 -9.16 1.72
CA PHE A 49 5.87 -7.93 2.52
C PHE A 49 7.10 -7.10 2.15
N TYR A 50 6.86 -5.83 1.84
CA TYR A 50 7.89 -4.83 1.59
C TYR A 50 7.89 -3.79 2.71
N VAL A 51 9.02 -3.11 2.88
CA VAL A 51 9.13 -2.04 3.88
C VAL A 51 8.22 -0.89 3.48
N GLY A 52 7.30 -0.53 4.36
CA GLY A 52 6.26 0.47 4.12
C GLY A 52 4.85 -0.12 4.10
N ASP A 53 4.73 -1.43 3.87
CA ASP A 53 3.43 -2.11 3.92
C ASP A 53 2.85 -2.13 5.34
N ALA A 54 1.52 -2.14 5.41
CA ALA A 54 0.77 -2.15 6.67
C ALA A 54 0.01 -3.47 6.86
N LEU A 55 -0.04 -3.96 8.10
CA LEU A 55 -0.89 -5.07 8.49
C LEU A 55 -2.13 -4.52 9.19
N CYS A 56 -3.32 -4.78 8.65
CA CYS A 56 -4.58 -4.35 9.24
C CYS A 56 -5.35 -5.54 9.83
N LYS A 57 -6.01 -5.29 10.96
CA LYS A 57 -7.02 -6.19 11.50
C LYS A 57 -8.35 -5.84 10.85
N LEU A 58 -9.05 -6.83 10.28
CA LEU A 58 -10.45 -6.71 9.90
C LEU A 58 -11.29 -6.50 11.17
N LEU A 59 -11.34 -5.27 11.67
CA LEU A 59 -12.29 -4.88 12.68
C LEU A 59 -13.60 -4.58 11.95
N ILE A 60 -14.57 -5.49 12.08
CA ILE A 60 -15.97 -5.30 11.65
C ILE A 60 -16.61 -4.05 12.30
N SER A 61 -15.89 -3.32 13.17
CA SER A 61 -16.35 -2.15 13.92
C SER A 61 -15.54 -0.85 13.77
N PHE A 62 -14.48 -0.75 12.95
CA PHE A 62 -13.71 0.50 12.83
C PHE A 62 -13.65 1.05 11.40
N ILE A 63 -14.80 1.48 10.90
CA ILE A 63 -14.86 2.64 10.00
C ILE A 63 -14.51 3.86 10.86
N PHE A 64 -13.22 4.18 10.97
CA PHE A 64 -12.75 5.45 11.57
C PHE A 64 -11.47 5.92 10.87
N ILE A 65 -11.53 6.04 9.53
CA ILE A 65 -10.60 6.89 8.76
C ILE A 65 -11.33 8.16 8.25
N HIS A 66 -12.63 8.32 8.57
CA HIS A 66 -13.40 9.54 8.26
C HIS A 66 -13.18 10.71 9.25
N TRP A 67 -12.25 10.62 10.22
CA TRP A 67 -12.08 11.65 11.26
C TRP A 67 -10.63 12.11 11.46
N ILE A 68 -9.80 12.10 10.43
CA ILE A 68 -8.65 13.00 10.29
C ILE A 68 -8.72 13.61 8.88
N ALA A 69 -9.44 14.72 8.78
CA ALA A 69 -9.35 15.75 7.75
C ALA A 69 -9.61 17.10 8.44
#